data_AF-A0A7S4AZB5-F1
#
_entry.id   AF-A0A7S4AZB5-F1
#
_cell.length_a   1.000
_cell.length_b   1.000
_cell.length_c   1.000
_cell.angle_alpha   90.00
_cell.angle_beta   90.00
_cell.angle_gamma   90.00
#
_symmetry.space_group_name_H-M   'P 1'
#
loop_
_entity.id
_entity.type
_entity.pdbx_description
1 polymer ?
#
loop_
_entity_poly.entity_id
_entity_poly.type
_entity_poly.pdbx_seq_one_letter_code
_entity_poly.pdbx_strand_id
1 'polypeptide(L)'
;FKKALGRAKSAEAKADPQLRQEALVDALTLDTFGYLTRGLFERHRFVLLMELAMRVAVARGELSQQAIRFFIDTTPRRCSANPLSTWLPDEAWAAVQALASLDGFKALPREVEGASKRWKEWFEAEQPERAAFPQEWE
;
A
#
# COMPACT_ATOMS: atom_id res chain seq x y z
N PHE A 1 -9.93 23.17 12.05
CA PHE A 1 -9.41 24.35 11.33
C PHE A 1 -8.72 25.38 12.24
N LYS A 2 -9.43 26.19 13.06
CA LYS A 2 -8.77 27.23 13.91
C LYS A 2 -7.69 26.68 14.86
N LYS A 3 -7.87 25.46 15.37
CA LYS A 3 -6.89 24.75 16.21
C LYS A 3 -5.63 24.33 15.44
N ALA A 4 -5.79 23.72 14.26
CA ALA A 4 -4.69 23.43 13.33
C ALA A 4 -3.92 24.71 12.91
N LEU A 5 -4.65 25.80 12.64
CA LEU A 5 -4.08 27.11 12.32
C LEU A 5 -3.27 27.72 13.49
N GLY A 6 -3.60 27.37 14.73
CA GLY A 6 -2.84 27.76 15.92
C GLY A 6 -1.53 26.99 16.08
N ARG A 7 -1.52 25.69 15.76
CA ARG A 7 -0.32 24.83 15.81
C ARG A 7 0.67 25.14 14.68
N ALA A 8 0.18 25.46 13.49
CA ALA A 8 1.01 25.85 12.35
C ALA A 8 1.66 27.26 12.49
N LYS A 9 1.44 27.96 13.60
CA LYS A 9 2.08 29.25 13.92
C LYS A 9 3.37 29.12 14.74
N SER A 10 3.94 27.91 14.85
CA SER A 10 5.29 27.69 15.42
C SER A 10 6.33 28.58 14.72
N ALA A 11 7.39 28.98 15.46
CA ALA A 11 8.43 29.89 14.98
C ALA A 11 9.13 29.37 13.70
N GLU A 12 9.29 28.06 13.57
CA GLU A 12 9.89 27.39 12.39
C GLU A 12 8.98 27.47 11.16
N ALA A 13 7.66 27.34 11.33
CA ALA A 13 6.68 27.45 10.24
C ALA A 13 6.46 28.90 9.78
N LYS A 14 6.93 29.92 10.50
CA LYS A 14 6.88 31.33 10.05
C LYS A 14 7.97 31.66 9.02
N ALA A 15 9.06 30.90 8.97
CA ALA A 15 10.21 31.22 8.11
C ALA A 15 9.97 30.90 6.63
N ASP A 16 9.26 29.82 6.31
CA ASP A 16 9.02 29.37 4.93
C ASP A 16 7.52 29.16 4.65
N PRO A 17 6.94 29.82 3.63
CA PRO A 17 5.57 29.58 3.19
C PRO A 17 5.25 28.13 2.81
N GLN A 18 6.20 27.40 2.21
CA GLN A 18 5.99 26.03 1.76
C GLN A 18 5.91 25.05 2.94
N LEU A 19 6.89 25.12 3.85
CA LEU A 19 6.88 24.33 5.09
C LEU A 19 5.63 24.60 5.94
N ARG A 20 5.15 25.85 5.95
CA ARG A 20 3.89 26.20 6.63
C ARG A 20 2.67 25.53 5.99
N GLN A 21 2.62 25.50 4.67
CA GLN A 21 1.53 24.89 3.93
C GLN A 21 1.47 23.38 4.21
N GLU A 22 2.61 22.69 4.16
CA GLU A 22 2.72 21.27 4.48
C GLU A 22 2.30 20.99 5.92
N ALA A 23 2.84 21.75 6.89
CA ALA A 23 2.48 21.61 8.29
C ALA A 23 0.98 21.86 8.56
N LEU A 24 0.36 22.79 7.83
CA LEU A 24 -1.09 23.03 7.89
C LEU A 24 -1.89 21.85 7.37
N VAL A 25 -1.49 21.28 6.23
CA VAL A 25 -2.16 20.12 5.61
C VAL A 25 -2.07 18.91 6.53
N ASP A 26 -0.91 18.64 7.11
CA ASP A 26 -0.70 17.52 8.02
C ASP A 26 -1.52 17.68 9.31
N ALA A 27 -1.48 18.87 9.92
CA ALA A 27 -2.26 19.16 11.13
C ALA A 27 -3.77 19.04 10.88
N LEU A 28 -4.25 19.49 9.72
CA LEU A 28 -5.66 19.39 9.36
C LEU A 28 -6.07 17.94 9.09
N THR A 29 -5.21 17.17 8.44
CA THR A 29 -5.43 15.74 8.15
C THR A 29 -5.58 14.95 9.45
N LEU A 30 -4.66 15.13 10.39
CA LEU A 30 -4.69 14.47 11.70
C LEU A 30 -5.88 14.91 12.56
N ASP A 31 -6.16 16.21 12.65
CA ASP A 31 -7.31 16.70 13.42
C ASP A 31 -8.62 16.13 12.84
N THR A 32 -8.78 16.14 11.51
CA THR A 32 -9.99 15.64 10.83
C THR A 32 -10.17 14.14 11.05
N PHE A 33 -9.11 13.35 10.87
CA PHE A 33 -9.12 11.92 11.18
C PHE A 33 -9.50 11.64 12.65
N GLY A 34 -8.92 12.40 13.59
CA GLY A 34 -9.20 12.29 15.01
C GLY A 34 -10.63 12.69 15.40
N TYR A 35 -11.31 13.52 14.61
CA TYR A 35 -12.73 13.81 14.80
C TYR A 35 -13.62 12.71 14.23
N LEU A 36 -13.31 12.20 13.04
CA LEU A 36 -14.09 11.14 12.38
C LEU A 36 -14.07 9.84 13.18
N THR A 37 -12.91 9.44 13.70
CA THR A 37 -12.72 8.17 14.42
C THR A 37 -13.41 8.10 15.78
N ARG A 38 -13.78 9.24 16.39
CA ARG A 38 -14.55 9.28 17.65
C ARG A 38 -16.00 8.85 17.48
N GLY A 39 -16.59 9.11 16.31
CA GLY A 39 -17.96 8.70 15.98
C GLY A 39 -18.04 7.36 15.24
N LEU A 40 -16.88 6.77 14.88
CA LEU A 40 -16.81 5.58 14.06
C LEU A 40 -16.62 4.32 14.91
N PHE A 41 -17.33 3.25 14.56
CA PHE A 41 -17.09 1.92 15.12
C PHE A 41 -15.64 1.48 14.91
N GLU A 42 -15.06 0.80 15.90
CA GLU A 42 -13.66 0.38 15.86
C GLU A 42 -13.33 -0.45 14.62
N ARG A 43 -14.25 -1.36 14.24
CA ARG A 43 -14.14 -2.20 13.03
C ARG A 43 -13.90 -1.43 11.72
N HIS A 44 -14.33 -0.18 11.62
CA HIS A 44 -14.19 0.62 10.40
C HIS A 44 -13.01 1.60 10.45
N ARG A 45 -12.35 1.75 11.61
CA ARG A 45 -11.24 2.70 11.76
C ARG A 45 -10.08 2.37 10.82
N PHE A 46 -9.79 1.08 10.63
CA PHE A 46 -8.70 0.65 9.75
C PHE A 46 -8.99 0.97 8.28
N VAL A 47 -10.21 0.69 7.80
CA VAL A 47 -10.60 1.00 6.42
C VAL A 47 -10.50 2.49 6.13
N LEU A 48 -11.01 3.33 7.05
CA LEU A 48 -10.91 4.78 6.92
C LEU A 48 -9.45 5.26 6.92
N LEU A 49 -8.61 4.70 7.81
CA LEU A 49 -7.19 5.04 7.89
C LEU A 49 -6.45 4.67 6.60
N MET A 50 -6.69 3.46 6.09
CA MET A 50 -6.10 2.97 4.84
C MET A 50 -6.51 3.85 3.65
N GLU A 51 -7.80 4.16 3.51
CA GLU A 51 -8.31 5.01 2.45
C GLU A 51 -7.72 6.44 2.52
N LEU A 52 -7.60 7.01 3.73
CA LEU A 52 -6.99 8.32 3.93
C LEU A 52 -5.50 8.30 3.56
N ALA A 53 -4.76 7.30 4.01
CA ALA A 53 -3.33 7.15 3.71
C ALA A 53 -3.09 7.01 2.21
N MET A 54 -3.86 6.16 1.53
CA MET A 54 -3.80 6.00 0.07
C MET A 54 -4.10 7.31 -0.66
N ARG A 55 -5.12 8.07 -0.24
CA ARG A 55 -5.44 9.38 -0.84
C ARG A 55 -4.33 10.40 -0.67
N VAL A 56 -3.69 10.44 0.50
CA VAL A 56 -2.54 11.33 0.75
C VAL A 56 -1.36 10.95 -0.14
N ALA A 57 -1.02 9.66 -0.22
CA ALA A 57 0.06 9.16 -1.07
C ALA A 57 -0.17 9.49 -2.56
N VAL A 58 -1.41 9.34 -3.05
CA VAL A 58 -1.75 9.75 -4.41
C VAL A 58 -1.61 11.26 -4.61
N ALA A 59 -2.07 12.07 -3.66
CA ALA A 59 -1.97 13.53 -3.77
C ALA A 59 -0.51 14.01 -3.80
N ARG A 60 0.41 13.25 -3.19
CA ARG A 60 1.85 13.47 -3.21
C ARG A 60 2.55 12.88 -4.45
N GLY A 61 1.84 12.10 -5.27
CA GLY A 61 2.40 11.41 -6.43
C GLY A 61 3.24 10.18 -6.10
N GLU A 62 3.21 9.72 -4.84
CA GLU A 62 3.94 8.53 -4.36
C GLU A 62 3.26 7.22 -4.78
N LEU A 63 1.94 7.26 -5.05
CA LEU A 63 1.14 6.09 -5.39
C LEU A 63 0.28 6.33 -6.63
N SER A 64 0.28 5.35 -7.54
CA SER A 64 -0.57 5.41 -8.75
C SER A 64 -2.02 5.05 -8.42
N GLN A 65 -2.96 5.84 -8.95
CA GLN A 65 -4.39 5.53 -8.90
C GLN A 65 -4.73 4.17 -9.53
N GLN A 66 -3.96 3.74 -10.53
CA GLN A 66 -4.14 2.45 -11.19
C GLN A 66 -3.76 1.30 -10.24
N ALA A 67 -2.70 1.46 -9.46
CA ALA A 67 -2.27 0.46 -8.48
C ALA A 67 -3.31 0.28 -7.36
N ILE A 68 -3.93 1.38 -6.90
CA ILE A 68 -5.02 1.33 -5.91
C ILE A 68 -6.25 0.62 -6.48
N ARG A 69 -6.64 0.97 -7.71
CA ARG A 69 -7.77 0.30 -8.37
C ARG A 69 -7.50 -1.19 -8.51
N PHE A 70 -6.30 -1.57 -8.93
CA PHE A 70 -5.89 -2.97 -8.96
C PHE A 70 -6.05 -3.64 -7.58
N PHE A 71 -5.52 -3.03 -6.52
CA PHE A 71 -5.61 -3.55 -5.15
C PHE A 71 -7.05 -3.77 -4.66
N ILE A 72 -7.99 -2.91 -5.08
CA ILE A 72 -9.41 -3.02 -4.69
C ILE A 72 -10.16 -4.02 -5.59
N ASP A 73 -9.89 -3.97 -6.89
CA ASP A 73 -10.64 -4.71 -7.91
C ASP A 73 -10.11 -6.13 -8.15
N THR A 74 -9.01 -6.54 -7.49
CA THR A 74 -8.34 -7.83 -7.71
C THR A 74 -9.29 -9.00 -7.49
N THR A 75 -9.92 -9.41 -8.59
CA THR A 75 -10.51 -10.73 -8.80
C THR A 75 -9.49 -11.50 -9.64
N PRO A 76 -8.87 -12.58 -9.13
CA PRO A 76 -7.91 -13.35 -9.89
C PRO A 76 -8.61 -13.86 -11.15
N ARG A 77 -8.23 -13.34 -12.32
CA ARG A 77 -8.67 -13.93 -13.59
C ARG A 77 -7.90 -15.24 -13.72
N ARG A 78 -8.62 -16.36 -13.88
CA ARG A 78 -8.01 -17.65 -14.18
C ARG A 78 -7.19 -17.50 -15.46
N CYS A 79 -5.88 -17.45 -15.31
CA CYS A 79 -4.92 -17.54 -16.38
C CYS A 79 -4.12 -18.84 -16.21
N SER A 80 -3.35 -19.18 -17.24
CA SER A 80 -2.59 -20.41 -17.51
C SER A 80 -2.30 -21.39 -16.36
N ALA A 81 -2.22 -22.68 -16.70
CA ALA A 81 -1.94 -23.77 -15.77
C ALA A 81 -0.77 -23.44 -14.82
N ASN A 82 -0.96 -23.73 -13.54
CA ASN A 82 0.00 -23.46 -12.49
C ASN A 82 1.20 -24.42 -12.58
N PRO A 83 2.40 -23.94 -12.91
CA PRO A 83 3.61 -24.76 -12.99
C PRO A 83 4.15 -25.13 -11.60
N LEU A 84 3.69 -24.46 -10.55
CA LEU A 84 4.15 -24.60 -9.16
C LEU A 84 3.09 -25.20 -8.23
N SER A 85 2.13 -25.94 -8.80
CA SER A 85 1.01 -26.57 -8.09
C SER A 85 1.42 -27.55 -6.98
N THR A 86 2.70 -27.92 -6.90
CA THR A 86 3.26 -28.74 -5.81
C THR A 86 3.27 -28.03 -4.45
N TRP A 87 3.31 -26.70 -4.42
CA TRP A 87 3.34 -25.92 -3.18
C TRP A 87 2.54 -24.62 -3.24
N LEU A 88 2.37 -24.02 -4.42
CA LEU A 88 1.64 -22.76 -4.59
C LEU A 88 0.20 -23.06 -5.01
N PRO A 89 -0.82 -22.61 -4.25
CA PRO A 89 -2.22 -22.78 -4.65
C PRO A 89 -2.54 -22.07 -5.98
N ASP A 90 -3.46 -22.63 -6.76
CA ASP A 90 -3.86 -22.06 -8.05
C ASP A 90 -4.41 -20.63 -7.93
N GLU A 91 -5.09 -20.31 -6.82
CA GLU A 91 -5.56 -18.94 -6.55
C GLU A 91 -4.42 -17.96 -6.34
N ALA A 92 -3.37 -18.37 -5.61
CA ALA A 92 -2.18 -17.56 -5.39
C ALA A 92 -1.40 -17.36 -6.69
N TRP A 93 -1.30 -18.41 -7.51
CA TRP A 93 -0.70 -18.31 -8.84
C TRP A 93 -1.49 -17.36 -9.76
N ALA A 94 -2.83 -17.45 -9.76
CA ALA A 94 -3.67 -16.53 -10.52
C ALA A 94 -3.50 -15.07 -10.05
N ALA A 95 -3.28 -14.84 -8.75
CA ALA A 95 -2.97 -13.51 -8.22
C ALA A 95 -1.59 -13.01 -8.68
N VAL A 96 -0.56 -13.86 -8.68
CA VAL A 96 0.77 -13.54 -9.23
C VAL A 96 0.68 -13.17 -10.71
N GLN A 97 -0.11 -13.90 -11.49
CA GLN A 97 -0.35 -13.58 -12.90
C GLN A 97 -1.14 -12.30 -13.11
N ALA A 98 -2.13 -12.03 -12.26
CA ALA A 98 -2.85 -10.76 -12.28
C ALA A 98 -1.90 -9.58 -11.98
N LEU A 99 -0.97 -9.75 -11.03
CA LEU A 99 -0.01 -8.73 -10.65
C LEU A 99 0.94 -8.36 -11.78
N ALA A 100 1.25 -9.30 -12.67
CA ALA A 100 2.06 -9.05 -13.87
C ALA A 100 1.45 -8.03 -14.86
N SER A 101 0.17 -7.66 -14.69
CA SER A 101 -0.45 -6.58 -15.46
C SER A 101 -0.01 -5.17 -15.02
N LEU A 102 0.55 -5.02 -13.81
CA LEU A 102 1.09 -3.76 -13.32
C LEU A 102 2.50 -3.52 -13.84
N ASP A 103 2.80 -2.26 -14.16
CA ASP A 103 4.17 -1.84 -14.44
C ASP A 103 5.05 -2.06 -13.19
N GLY A 104 6.23 -2.65 -13.38
CA GLY A 104 7.11 -3.12 -12.30
C GLY A 104 7.03 -4.62 -12.02
N PHE A 105 5.89 -5.27 -12.26
CA PHE A 105 5.67 -6.67 -11.87
C PHE A 105 5.60 -7.66 -13.04
N LYS A 106 5.85 -7.20 -14.28
CA LYS A 106 5.74 -8.01 -15.50
C LYS A 106 6.63 -9.27 -15.48
N ALA A 107 7.78 -9.21 -14.81
CA ALA A 107 8.73 -10.31 -14.71
C ALA A 107 8.39 -11.31 -13.59
N LEU A 108 7.54 -10.93 -12.63
CA LEU A 108 7.29 -11.70 -11.41
C LEU A 108 6.94 -13.16 -11.68
N PRO A 109 5.99 -13.54 -12.57
CA PRO A 109 5.66 -14.95 -12.79
C PRO A 109 6.89 -15.79 -13.19
N ARG A 110 7.76 -15.25 -14.05
CA ARG A 110 9.00 -15.92 -14.47
C ARG A 110 10.02 -16.02 -13.34
N GLU A 111 10.05 -15.02 -12.46
CA GLU A 111 10.94 -15.00 -11.29
C GLU A 111 10.50 -16.01 -10.22
N VAL A 112 9.19 -16.14 -9.97
CA VAL A 112 8.66 -17.16 -9.07
C VAL A 112 8.96 -18.57 -9.61
N GLU A 113 8.83 -18.78 -10.91
CA GLU A 113 9.22 -20.05 -11.56
C GLU A 113 10.74 -20.29 -11.46
N GLY A 114 11.55 -19.30 -11.82
CA GLY A 114 13.02 -19.42 -11.86
C GLY A 114 13.68 -19.58 -10.49
N ALA A 115 13.11 -18.98 -9.45
CA ALA A 115 13.59 -19.05 -8.07
C ALA A 115 12.61 -19.76 -7.13
N SER A 116 11.89 -20.78 -7.63
CA SER A 116 10.78 -21.46 -6.93
C SER A 116 11.10 -21.88 -5.50
N LYS A 117 12.31 -22.41 -5.24
CA LYS A 117 12.70 -22.82 -3.88
C LYS A 117 12.73 -21.65 -2.88
N ARG A 118 13.28 -20.49 -3.27
CA ARG A 118 13.37 -19.31 -2.40
C ARG A 118 12.00 -18.68 -2.19
N TRP A 119 11.18 -18.63 -3.23
CA TRP A 119 9.79 -18.15 -3.14
C TRP A 119 8.94 -19.06 -2.26
N LYS A 120 9.17 -20.37 -2.30
CA LYS A 120 8.53 -21.33 -1.38
C LYS A 120 8.94 -21.06 0.07
N GLU A 121 10.24 -20.91 0.35
CA GLU A 121 10.73 -20.58 1.69
C GLU A 121 10.14 -19.27 2.22
N TRP A 122 10.00 -18.25 1.36
CA TRP A 122 9.34 -16.99 1.71
C TRP A 122 7.83 -17.17 1.95
N PHE A 123 7.13 -17.92 1.10
CA PHE A 123 5.69 -18.19 1.22
C PHE A 123 5.35 -19.01 2.47
N GLU A 124 6.23 -19.93 2.87
CA GLU A 124 6.07 -20.79 4.06
C GLU A 124 6.62 -20.15 5.35
N ALA A 125 7.18 -18.94 5.28
CA ALA A 125 7.68 -18.23 6.45
C ALA A 125 6.52 -17.85 7.41
N GLU A 126 6.81 -17.80 8.71
CA GLU A 126 5.81 -17.44 9.73
C GLU A 126 5.37 -15.96 9.61
N GLN A 127 6.28 -15.09 9.16
CA GLN A 127 6.06 -13.65 8.99
C GLN A 127 6.66 -13.19 7.65
N PRO A 128 6.03 -13.55 6.52
CA PRO A 128 6.54 -13.22 5.18
C PRO A 128 6.69 -11.70 4.96
N GLU A 129 5.86 -10.89 5.63
CA GLU A 129 5.92 -9.43 5.58
C GLU A 129 7.16 -8.82 6.26
N ARG A 130 7.89 -9.61 7.06
CA ARG A 130 9.17 -9.21 7.69
C ARG A 130 10.37 -9.90 7.04
N ALA A 131 10.14 -10.93 6.24
CA ALA A 131 11.20 -11.63 5.54
C ALA A 131 11.71 -10.78 4.37
N ALA A 132 13.02 -10.83 4.12
CA ALA A 132 13.58 -10.24 2.91
C ALA A 132 12.97 -10.93 1.68
N PHE A 133 12.64 -10.14 0.66
CA PHE A 133 12.16 -10.72 -0.60
C PHE A 133 13.26 -11.60 -1.22
N PRO A 134 12.87 -12.73 -1.86
CA PRO A 134 13.81 -13.66 -2.51
C PRO A 134 14.77 -13.03 -3.55
N GLN A 135 14.43 -11.86 -4.05
CA GLN A 135 15.18 -11.05 -5.00
C GLN A 135 15.20 -9.58 -4.54
N GLU A 136 16.24 -8.84 -4.95
CA GLU A 136 16.28 -7.39 -4.79
C GLU A 136 15.26 -6.77 -5.74
N TRP A 137 14.16 -6.33 -5.15
CA TRP A 137 13.14 -5.55 -5.81
C TRP A 137 13.36 -4.09 -5.39
N GLU A 138 13.62 -3.21 -6.36
CA GLU A 138 13.62 -1.75 -6.17
C GLU A 138 12.20 -1.19 -6.29
#